data_AF-A0A7C3SWS9-F1
#
_entry.id   AF-A0A7C3SWS9-F1
#
_cell.length_a   1.000
_cell.length_b   1.000
_cell.length_c   1.000
_cell.angle_alpha   90.00
_cell.angle_beta   90.00
_cell.angle_gamma   90.00
#
_symmetry.space_group_name_H-M   'P 1'
#
loop_
_entity.id
_entity.type
_entity.pdbx_description
1 polymer ?
#
loop_
_entity_poly.entity_id
_entity_poly.type
_entity_poly.pdbx_seq_one_letter_code
_entity_poly.pdbx_strand_id
1 'polypeptide(L)'
;MEVFDLKRMEAHPVEERERNVLHRSQDFTARIISLPPGGRIPPCEMASHVIFTVISGKVTVEVNGEEALLEEGWCLITRPAVLSMRSEEGTRVLGIQVPGKD
;
A
#
# COMPACT_ATOMS: atom_id res chain seq x y z
N MET A 1 3.87 -12.84 18.12
CA MET A 1 2.75 -11.87 18.14
C MET A 1 3.36 -10.51 18.36
N GLU A 2 3.11 -9.57 17.47
CA GLU A 2 3.66 -8.21 17.51
C GLU A 2 2.51 -7.22 17.26
N VAL A 3 2.59 -6.05 17.88
CA VAL A 3 1.59 -4.99 17.78
C VAL A 3 2.26 -3.74 17.24
N PHE A 4 1.67 -3.14 16.20
CA PHE A 4 2.21 -1.99 15.50
C PHE A 4 1.26 -0.80 15.62
N ASP A 5 1.77 0.35 16.08
CA ASP A 5 1.03 1.62 16.00
C ASP A 5 1.22 2.22 14.59
N LEU A 6 0.38 1.79 13.66
CA LEU A 6 0.50 2.16 12.26
C LEU A 6 0.38 3.67 12.02
N LYS A 7 -0.16 4.46 12.96
CA LYS A 7 -0.25 5.92 12.85
C LYS A 7 1.05 6.61 13.27
N ARG A 8 1.84 6.00 14.17
CA ARG A 8 3.05 6.62 14.74
C ARG A 8 4.37 6.07 14.23
N MET A 9 4.37 4.93 13.55
CA MET A 9 5.60 4.36 13.02
C MET A 9 6.27 5.31 12.01
N GLU A 10 7.60 5.31 12.01
CA GLU A 10 8.35 5.98 10.95
C GLU A 10 8.00 5.36 9.59
N ALA A 11 7.93 6.20 8.56
CA ALA A 11 7.77 5.76 7.19
C ALA A 11 8.83 6.43 6.35
N HIS A 12 9.51 5.62 5.55
CA HIS A 12 10.57 6.05 4.66
C HIS A 12 10.03 6.24 3.24
N PRO A 13 10.71 7.03 2.40
CA PRO A 13 10.38 7.19 0.99
C PRO A 13 10.34 5.86 0.22
N VAL A 14 9.77 5.89 -0.99
CA VAL A 14 9.57 4.69 -1.83
C VAL A 14 10.90 4.01 -2.18
N GLU A 15 11.98 4.80 -2.32
CA GLU A 15 13.34 4.34 -2.58
C GLU A 15 13.86 3.44 -1.45
N GLU A 16 13.34 3.63 -0.23
CA GLU A 16 13.69 2.90 0.98
C GLU A 16 12.55 1.97 1.44
N ARG A 17 11.63 1.59 0.55
CA ARG A 17 10.43 0.80 0.86
C ARG A 17 10.67 -0.51 1.63
N GLU A 18 11.88 -1.09 1.54
CA GLU A 18 12.24 -2.28 2.31
C GLU A 18 12.31 -2.00 3.82
N ARG A 19 12.67 -0.78 4.21
CA ARG A 19 12.64 -0.35 5.63
C ARG A 19 11.22 -0.21 6.17
N ASN A 20 10.23 -0.10 5.29
CA ASN A 20 8.83 0.00 5.66
C ASN A 20 8.16 -1.36 5.83
N VAL A 21 8.88 -2.48 5.64
CA VAL A 21 8.33 -3.83 5.85
C VAL A 21 8.16 -4.08 7.34
N LEU A 22 6.90 -4.24 7.76
CA LEU A 22 6.50 -4.52 9.13
C LEU A 22 6.61 -6.01 9.46
N HIS A 23 6.29 -6.85 8.48
CA HIS A 23 6.27 -8.29 8.61
C HIS A 23 6.54 -8.94 7.26
N ARG A 24 7.31 -10.02 7.25
CA ARG A 24 7.57 -10.84 6.06
C ARG A 24 7.59 -12.31 6.46
N SER A 25 6.72 -13.09 5.85
CA SER A 25 6.68 -14.55 5.95
C SER A 25 6.44 -15.16 4.58
N GLN A 26 6.31 -16.49 4.53
CA GLN A 26 5.89 -17.20 3.32
C GLN A 26 4.43 -16.91 2.97
N ASP A 27 3.60 -16.58 3.96
CA ASP A 27 2.16 -16.40 3.77
C ASP A 27 1.80 -14.98 3.30
N PHE A 28 2.51 -13.97 3.80
CA PHE A 28 2.28 -12.58 3.39
C PHE A 28 3.45 -11.65 3.74
N THR A 29 3.47 -10.50 3.07
CA THR A 29 4.31 -9.35 3.45
C THR A 29 3.42 -8.16 3.78
N ALA A 30 3.61 -7.55 4.94
CA ALA A 30 2.95 -6.32 5.34
C ALA A 30 3.96 -5.17 5.38
N ARG A 31 3.59 -4.01 4.85
CA ARG A 31 4.45 -2.82 4.81
C ARG A 31 3.65 -1.53 4.94
N ILE A 32 4.30 -0.47 5.40
CA ILE A 32 3.77 0.89 5.28
C ILE A 32 4.13 1.46 3.90
N ILE A 33 3.17 2.13 3.30
CA ILE A 33 3.37 3.00 2.15
C ILE A 33 3.01 4.40 2.60
N SER A 34 3.96 5.33 2.46
CA SER A 34 3.73 6.75 2.76
C SER A 34 4.04 7.55 1.51
N LEU A 35 3.05 8.31 1.04
CA LEU A 35 3.24 9.26 -0.04
C LEU A 35 3.19 10.67 0.54
N PRO A 36 4.18 11.53 0.26
CA PRO A 36 4.05 12.95 0.54
C PRO A 36 2.96 13.57 -0.35
N PRO A 37 2.56 14.84 -0.10
CA PRO A 37 1.76 15.60 -1.05
C PRO A 37 2.38 15.59 -2.46
N GLY A 38 1.57 15.32 -3.48
CA GLY A 38 2.01 15.09 -4.86
C GLY A 38 2.79 13.78 -5.10
N GLY A 39 2.92 12.94 -4.09
CA GLY A 39 3.63 11.66 -4.15
C GLY A 39 2.91 10.64 -5.01
N ARG A 40 3.68 9.79 -5.69
CA ARG A 40 3.15 8.76 -6.60
C ARG A 40 3.96 7.47 -6.54
N ILE A 41 3.28 6.35 -6.78
CA ILE A 41 3.87 5.07 -7.14
C ILE A 41 3.52 4.82 -8.61
N PRO A 42 4.52 4.69 -9.50
CA PRO A 42 4.25 4.41 -10.90
C PRO A 42 3.60 3.03 -11.08
N PRO A 43 2.94 2.78 -12.23
CA PRO A 43 2.37 1.48 -12.55
C PRO A 43 3.36 0.34 -12.32
N CYS A 44 2.93 -0.68 -11.58
CA CYS A 44 3.71 -1.86 -11.29
C CYS A 44 2.82 -3.10 -11.35
N GLU A 45 3.31 -4.15 -12.02
CA GLU A 45 2.62 -5.44 -12.11
C GLU A 45 2.78 -6.21 -10.80
N MET A 46 1.66 -6.51 -10.15
CA MET A 46 1.61 -7.34 -8.95
C MET A 46 1.09 -8.73 -9.32
N ALA A 47 1.97 -9.73 -9.27
CA ALA A 47 1.63 -11.14 -9.47
C ALA A 47 0.88 -11.78 -8.28
N SER A 48 0.52 -11.01 -7.27
CA SER A 48 -0.07 -11.45 -6.01
C SER A 48 -1.32 -10.66 -5.68
N HIS A 49 -2.16 -11.20 -4.79
CA HIS A 49 -3.25 -10.41 -4.23
C HIS A 49 -2.68 -9.28 -3.36
N VAL A 50 -3.35 -8.13 -3.38
CA VAL A 50 -2.95 -6.98 -2.59
C VAL A 50 -4.14 -6.41 -1.83
N ILE A 51 -3.90 -6.06 -0.57
CA ILE A 51 -4.85 -5.36 0.29
C ILE A 51 -4.20 -4.02 0.65
N PHE A 52 -4.90 -2.93 0.37
CA PHE A 52 -4.50 -1.58 0.78
C PHE A 52 -5.53 -1.01 1.74
N THR A 53 -5.12 -0.66 2.96
CA THR A 53 -5.97 0.04 3.93
C THR A 53 -5.42 1.42 4.20
N VAL A 54 -6.23 2.46 3.99
CA VAL A 54 -5.80 3.84 4.24
C VAL A 54 -5.84 4.11 5.75
N ILE A 55 -4.67 4.37 6.31
CA ILE A 55 -4.50 4.69 7.73
C ILE A 55 -4.80 6.17 7.99
N SER A 56 -4.42 7.04 7.05
CA SER A 56 -4.67 8.49 7.10
C SER A 56 -4.51 9.14 5.73
N GLY A 57 -5.18 10.27 5.51
CA GLY A 57 -5.14 11.02 4.26
C GLY A 57 -5.99 10.38 3.16
N LYS A 58 -5.68 10.68 1.91
CA LYS A 58 -6.44 10.18 0.74
C LYS A 58 -5.51 9.74 -0.38
N VAL A 59 -5.91 8.73 -1.13
CA VAL A 59 -5.12 8.19 -2.23
C VAL A 59 -6.02 7.78 -3.38
N THR A 60 -5.66 8.15 -4.60
CA THR A 60 -6.25 7.57 -5.80
C THR A 60 -5.41 6.37 -6.21
N VAL A 61 -6.06 5.22 -6.33
CA VAL A 61 -5.43 3.98 -6.80
C VAL A 61 -6.01 3.67 -8.17
N GLU A 62 -5.13 3.33 -9.11
CA GLU A 62 -5.53 2.77 -10.41
C GLU A 62 -5.29 1.27 -10.40
N VAL A 63 -6.31 0.49 -10.79
CA VAL A 63 -6.26 -0.96 -10.90
C VAL A 63 -6.67 -1.34 -12.31
N ASN A 64 -5.74 -1.86 -13.12
CA ASN A 64 -6.00 -2.25 -14.52
C ASN A 64 -6.70 -1.15 -15.36
N GLY A 65 -6.34 0.13 -15.13
CA GLY A 65 -6.90 1.28 -15.84
C GLY A 65 -8.17 1.87 -15.22
N GLU A 66 -8.71 1.28 -14.15
CA GLU A 66 -9.86 1.83 -13.41
C GLU A 66 -9.38 2.56 -12.15
N GLU A 67 -9.83 3.80 -11.96
CA GLU A 67 -9.47 4.61 -10.80
C GLU A 67 -10.48 4.49 -9.66
N ALA A 68 -9.98 4.44 -8.43
CA ALA A 68 -10.77 4.55 -7.21
C ALA A 68 -10.09 5.52 -6.23
N LEU A 69 -10.87 6.46 -5.68
CA LEU A 69 -10.45 7.27 -4.54
C LEU A 69 -10.67 6.49 -3.25
N LEU A 70 -9.65 6.41 -2.40
CA LEU A 70 -9.71 5.81 -1.08
C LEU A 70 -9.44 6.87 -0.01
N GLU A 71 -10.27 6.88 1.04
CA GLU A 71 -10.14 7.78 2.20
C GLU A 71 -9.78 7.01 3.48
N GLU A 72 -9.44 7.71 4.56
CA GLU A 72 -9.10 7.09 5.85
C GLU A 72 -10.14 6.03 6.28
N GLY A 73 -9.64 4.86 6.66
CA GLY A 73 -10.45 3.70 7.03
C GLY A 73 -10.95 2.85 5.86
N TRP A 74 -10.79 3.30 4.61
CA TRP A 74 -11.20 2.53 3.43
C TRP A 74 -10.18 1.45 3.10
N CYS A 75 -10.66 0.39 2.45
CA CYS A 75 -9.85 -0.75 2.04
C CYS A 75 -10.11 -1.10 0.57
N LEU A 76 -9.03 -1.33 -0.18
CA LEU A 76 -9.04 -1.93 -1.49
C LEU A 76 -8.48 -3.34 -1.40
N ILE A 77 -9.12 -4.29 -2.08
CA ILE A 77 -8.65 -5.68 -2.21
C ILE A 77 -8.61 -6.01 -3.69
N THR A 78 -7.46 -6.45 -4.19
CA THR A 78 -7.29 -6.82 -5.59
C THR A 78 -6.72 -8.23 -5.74
N ARG A 79 -7.09 -8.87 -6.84
CA ARG A 79 -6.33 -9.97 -7.44
C ARG A 79 -5.00 -9.46 -8.03
N PRO A 80 -4.12 -10.33 -8.57
CA PRO A 80 -3.01 -9.88 -9.39
C PRO A 80 -3.48 -8.86 -10.44
N ALA A 81 -2.79 -7.73 -10.52
CA ALA A 81 -3.20 -6.56 -11.29
C ALA A 81 -2.01 -5.63 -11.56
N VAL A 82 -2.17 -4.73 -12.52
CA VAL A 82 -1.32 -3.55 -12.66
C VAL A 82 -1.87 -2.47 -11.75
N LEU A 83 -1.05 -2.00 -10.82
CA LEU A 83 -1.42 -1.03 -9.79
C LEU A 83 -0.58 0.23 -9.90
N SER A 84 -1.21 1.39 -9.77
CA SER A 84 -0.52 2.67 -9.54
C SER A 84 -1.23 3.45 -8.42
N MET A 85 -0.53 4.38 -7.78
CA MET A 85 -1.10 5.18 -6.70
C MET A 85 -0.62 6.62 -6.80
N ARG A 86 -1.49 7.58 -6.46
CA ARG A 86 -1.09 8.99 -6.27
C ARG A 86 -1.86 9.62 -5.13
N SER A 87 -1.26 10.61 -4.49
CA SER A 87 -1.91 11.40 -3.46
C SER A 87 -1.58 12.87 -3.61
N GLU A 88 -2.61 13.71 -3.66
CA GLU A 88 -2.45 15.16 -3.76
C GLU A 88 -2.04 15.77 -2.41
N GLU A 89 -2.68 15.32 -1.32
CA GLU A 89 -2.48 15.86 0.05
C GLU A 89 -1.52 15.02 0.90
N GLY A 90 -1.06 13.89 0.38
CA GLY A 90 -0.31 12.89 1.12
C GLY A 90 -1.21 11.83 1.75
N THR A 91 -0.64 10.64 1.93
CA THR A 91 -1.36 9.50 2.49
C THR A 91 -0.44 8.57 3.23
N ARG A 92 -1.04 7.77 4.11
CA ARG A 92 -0.42 6.61 4.72
C ARG A 92 -1.33 5.39 4.51
N VAL A 93 -0.75 4.32 3.98
CA VAL A 93 -1.45 3.10 3.61
C VAL A 93 -0.74 1.89 4.21
N LEU A 94 -1.49 0.97 4.78
CA LEU A 94 -1.01 -0.39 5.05
C LEU A 94 -1.16 -1.21 3.77
N GLY A 95 -0.05 -1.71 3.23
CA GLY A 95 -0.05 -2.66 2.14
C GLY A 95 0.22 -4.08 2.63
N ILE A 96 -0.68 -5.00 2.30
CA ILE A 96 -0.50 -6.44 2.53
C ILE A 96 -0.47 -7.13 1.18
N GLN A 97 0.62 -7.85 0.94
CA GLN A 97 0.81 -8.65 -0.25
C GLN A 97 0.66 -10.12 0.13
N VAL A 98 -0.29 -10.81 -0.50
CA VAL A 98 -0.56 -12.24 -0.28
C VAL A 98 -0.19 -13.00 -1.55
N PRO A 99 0.91 -13.77 -1.55
CA PRO A 99 1.31 -14.59 -2.69
C PRO A 99 0.16 -15.51 -3.15
N GLY A 100 0.08 -15.75 -4.46
CA GLY A 100 -0.76 -16.84 -4.96
C GLY A 100 -0.25 -18.18 -4.44
N LYS A 101 -1.13 -19.16 -4.28
CA LYS A 101 -0.69 -20.55 -4.18
C LYS A 101 -0.33 -21.01 -5.59
N ASP A 102 0.90 -21.49 -5.77
CA ASP A 102 1.29 -22.25 -6.96
C ASP A 102 0.40 -23.49 -7.15
#